data_AF-A0A914Y367-F1
#
_entry.id   AF-A0A914Y367-F1
#
_cell.length_a   1.000
_cell.length_b   1.000
_cell.length_c   1.000
_cell.angle_alpha   90.00
_cell.angle_beta   90.00
_cell.angle_gamma   90.00
#
_symmetry.space_group_name_H-M   'P 1'
#
loop_
_entity.id
_entity.type
_entity.pdbx_description
1 polymer ?
#
loop_
_entity_poly.entity_id
_entity_poly.type
_entity_poly.pdbx_seq_one_letter_code
_entity_poly.pdbx_strand_id
1 'polypeptide(L)'
;MQKLFKLALKWDQPLTADQEKEWIEILKDWKGVVQIPRKFVNDKFPNPAEIQIHCFADASQFAYCASVYLRIPTSNGCETPLVFAKTRLQPLSRKLTIPKMEIMGIWLAAKISSFVAKELNLEASKKFVWTDSQISYHWFQKWPKDVFVSNRLKEVVASKVECSRFLVEWPKVFA
;
A
#
# COMPACT_ATOMS: atom_id res chain seq x y z
N MET A 1 14.29 7.27 11.56
CA MET A 1 13.17 7.49 12.51
C MET A 1 12.84 6.30 13.41
N GLN A 2 12.38 5.12 12.93
CA GLN A 2 12.03 4.00 13.83
C GLN A 2 13.18 3.53 14.75
N LYS A 3 14.43 3.63 14.28
CA LYS A 3 15.64 3.36 15.09
C LYS A 3 15.74 4.30 16.30
N LEU A 4 15.45 5.59 16.13
CA LEU A 4 15.51 6.59 17.20
C LEU A 4 14.48 6.33 18.29
N PHE A 5 13.26 5.91 17.89
CA PHE A 5 12.23 5.50 18.85
C PHE A 5 12.65 4.31 19.72
N LYS A 6 13.48 3.39 19.19
CA LYS A 6 14.01 2.27 19.99
C LYS A 6 15.01 2.72 21.06
N LEU A 7 15.66 3.85 20.85
CA LEU A 7 16.65 4.40 21.77
C LEU A 7 16.00 5.15 22.94
N ALA A 8 14.67 5.28 22.95
CA ALA A 8 13.90 5.93 24.01
C ALA A 8 14.44 7.34 24.37
N LEU A 9 14.94 8.06 23.37
CA LEU A 9 15.48 9.40 23.53
C LEU A 9 14.35 10.34 24.00
N LYS A 10 14.70 11.29 24.85
CA LYS A 10 13.79 12.40 25.17
C LYS A 10 13.64 13.30 23.92
N TRP A 11 12.53 14.02 23.85
CA TRP A 11 12.20 14.84 22.69
C TRP A 11 13.20 15.98 22.43
N ASP A 12 13.90 16.43 23.48
CA ASP A 12 14.88 17.50 23.51
C ASP A 12 16.33 17.01 23.43
N GLN A 13 16.55 15.70 23.43
CA GLN A 13 17.90 15.14 23.38
C GLN A 13 18.50 15.30 21.97
N PRO A 14 19.72 15.86 21.83
CA PRO A 14 20.34 16.02 20.53
C PRO A 14 20.66 14.66 19.88
N LEU A 15 20.58 14.61 18.56
CA LEU A 15 21.01 13.46 17.77
C LEU A 15 22.54 13.32 17.84
N THR A 16 23.03 12.09 17.73
CA THR A 16 24.47 11.86 17.55
C THR A 16 24.89 12.26 16.13
N ALA A 17 26.19 12.53 15.93
CA ALA A 17 26.73 12.90 14.62
C ALA A 17 26.37 11.88 13.52
N ASP A 18 26.37 10.59 13.83
CA ASP A 18 25.99 9.54 12.89
C ASP A 18 24.50 9.58 12.51
N GLN A 19 23.63 9.85 13.49
CA GLN A 19 22.17 9.95 13.26
C GLN A 19 21.82 11.18 12.45
N GLU A 20 22.51 12.30 12.72
CA GLU A 20 22.36 13.54 11.96
C GLU A 20 22.83 13.35 10.52
N LYS A 21 23.95 12.65 10.31
CA LYS A 21 24.42 12.30 8.96
C LYS A 21 23.40 11.45 8.20
N GLU A 22 22.87 10.38 8.80
CA GLU A 22 21.83 9.53 8.18
C GLU A 22 20.59 10.36 7.83
N TRP A 23 20.19 11.29 8.71
CA TRP A 23 19.06 12.18 8.47
C TRP A 23 19.29 13.14 7.29
N ILE A 24 20.47 13.77 7.23
CA ILE A 24 20.85 14.66 6.13
C ILE A 24 20.90 13.89 4.80
N GLU A 25 21.41 12.66 4.79
CA GLU A 25 21.41 11.81 3.60
C GLU A 25 20.00 11.53 3.09
N ILE A 26 19.06 11.18 3.97
CA ILE A 26 17.64 11.01 3.60
C ILE A 26 17.05 12.30 3.03
N LEU A 27 17.40 13.46 3.61
CA LEU A 27 16.91 14.75 3.13
C LEU A 27 17.47 15.14 1.76
N LYS A 28 18.66 14.66 1.36
CA LYS A 28 19.20 14.91 0.02
C LYS A 28 18.32 14.33 -1.09
N ASP A 29 17.67 13.19 -0.83
CA ASP A 29 16.78 12.54 -1.78
C ASP A 29 15.39 13.19 -1.84
N TRP A 30 15.09 14.12 -0.93
CA TRP A 30 13.82 14.83 -0.90
C TRP A 30 13.75 15.90 -2.00
N LYS A 31 12.88 15.67 -2.99
CA LYS A 31 12.73 16.56 -4.16
C LYS A 31 11.79 17.75 -3.95
N GLY A 32 11.42 18.06 -2.70
CA GLY A 32 10.55 19.19 -2.39
C GLY A 32 9.07 18.83 -2.30
N VAL A 33 8.20 19.81 -2.56
CA VAL A 33 6.75 19.69 -2.35
C VAL A 33 6.12 18.85 -3.47
N VAL A 34 5.43 17.77 -3.08
CA VAL A 34 4.59 17.00 -4.01
C VAL A 34 3.25 17.73 -4.18
N GLN A 35 2.97 18.19 -5.39
CA GLN A 35 1.67 18.75 -5.73
C GLN A 35 0.71 17.62 -6.12
N ILE A 36 -0.39 17.47 -5.37
CA ILE A 36 -1.44 16.49 -5.66
C ILE A 36 -2.67 17.27 -6.12
N PRO A 37 -3.16 17.06 -7.35
CA PRO A 37 -4.38 17.70 -7.84
C PRO A 37 -5.58 17.36 -6.95
N ARG A 38 -6.38 18.38 -6.61
CA ARG A 38 -7.61 18.17 -5.82
C ARG A 38 -8.71 17.46 -6.62
N LYS A 39 -8.76 17.70 -7.94
CA LYS A 39 -9.70 17.03 -8.84
C LYS A 39 -9.08 15.73 -9.34
N PHE A 40 -9.89 14.67 -9.36
CA PHE A 40 -9.47 13.36 -9.89
C PHE A 40 -9.49 13.29 -11.41
N VAL A 41 -10.43 14.01 -12.05
CA VAL A 41 -10.57 14.14 -13.50
C VAL A 41 -11.05 15.54 -13.85
N ASN A 42 -10.71 16.00 -15.07
CA ASN A 42 -11.24 17.26 -15.61
C ASN A 42 -12.61 17.09 -16.29
N ASP A 43 -12.90 15.89 -16.77
CA ASP A 43 -14.19 15.51 -17.37
C ASP A 43 -15.30 15.40 -16.31
N LYS A 44 -16.55 15.23 -16.78
CA LYS A 44 -17.67 14.87 -15.90
C LYS A 44 -17.35 13.54 -15.20
N PHE A 45 -17.52 13.51 -13.88
CA PHE A 45 -17.31 12.28 -13.12
C PHE A 45 -18.30 11.19 -13.59
N PRO A 46 -17.82 10.02 -14.03
CA PRO A 46 -18.68 8.99 -14.62
C PRO A 46 -19.48 8.27 -13.54
N ASN A 47 -20.36 7.36 -13.97
CA ASN A 47 -21.09 6.51 -13.04
C ASN A 47 -20.10 5.68 -12.19
N PRO A 48 -20.28 5.59 -10.86
CA PRO A 48 -19.45 4.75 -9.99
C PRO A 48 -19.24 3.32 -10.51
N ALA A 49 -20.23 2.71 -11.18
CA ALA A 49 -20.12 1.36 -11.73
C ALA A 49 -19.08 1.23 -12.87
N GLU A 50 -18.72 2.34 -13.53
CA GLU A 50 -17.73 2.38 -14.61
C GLU A 50 -16.30 2.60 -14.09
N ILE A 51 -16.18 3.07 -12.85
CA ILE A 51 -14.90 3.33 -12.19
C ILE A 51 -14.37 2.02 -11.59
N GLN A 52 -13.04 1.87 -11.64
CA GLN A 52 -12.37 0.76 -10.96
C GLN A 52 -11.40 1.31 -9.91
N ILE A 53 -11.28 0.59 -8.80
CA ILE A 53 -10.36 0.90 -7.70
C ILE A 53 -9.23 -0.13 -7.76
N HIS A 54 -8.00 0.33 -8.00
CA HIS A 54 -6.81 -0.51 -8.06
C HIS A 54 -5.92 -0.21 -6.86
N CYS A 55 -5.66 -1.23 -6.04
CA CYS A 55 -4.82 -1.10 -4.86
C CYS A 55 -3.55 -1.92 -5.02
N PHE A 56 -2.40 -1.31 -4.84
CA PHE A 56 -1.11 -2.00 -4.89
C PHE A 56 -0.60 -2.19 -3.47
N ALA A 57 -0.33 -3.42 -3.09
CA ALA A 57 0.26 -3.79 -1.81
C ALA A 57 1.74 -4.10 -2.01
N ASP A 58 2.57 -3.61 -1.09
CA ASP A 58 4.00 -3.89 -1.03
C ASP A 58 4.41 -4.06 0.44
N ALA A 59 5.45 -4.85 0.68
CA ALA A 59 5.99 -5.04 2.00
C ALA A 59 7.50 -5.28 2.01
N SER A 60 8.10 -4.88 3.11
CA SER A 60 9.48 -5.16 3.45
C SER A 60 9.56 -5.73 4.87
N GLN A 61 10.76 -6.08 5.30
CA GLN A 61 11.01 -6.44 6.69
C GLN A 61 10.70 -5.30 7.68
N PHE A 62 10.66 -4.04 7.24
CA PHE A 62 10.51 -2.87 8.12
C PHE A 62 9.11 -2.28 8.13
N ALA A 63 8.37 -2.40 7.03
CA ALA A 63 7.06 -1.79 6.85
C ALA A 63 6.26 -2.54 5.79
N TYR A 64 4.94 -2.40 5.84
CA TYR A 64 4.04 -2.78 4.76
C TYR A 64 3.20 -1.56 4.38
N CYS A 65 2.89 -1.43 3.11
CA CYS A 65 2.17 -0.28 2.58
C CYS A 65 1.15 -0.72 1.54
N ALA A 66 0.24 0.20 1.25
CA ALA A 66 -0.63 0.07 0.09
C ALA A 66 -0.98 1.45 -0.48
N SER A 67 -1.13 1.52 -1.79
CA SER A 67 -1.56 2.70 -2.55
C SER A 67 -2.82 2.39 -3.34
N VAL A 68 -3.71 3.38 -3.49
CA VAL A 68 -5.01 3.26 -4.15
C VAL A 68 -5.06 4.23 -5.31
N TYR A 69 -5.28 3.68 -6.49
CA TYR A 69 -5.53 4.41 -7.72
C TYR A 69 -6.96 4.19 -8.16
N LEU A 70 -7.56 5.22 -8.74
CA LEU A 70 -8.78 5.05 -9.51
C LEU A 70 -8.42 4.81 -10.96
N ARG A 71 -9.21 4.04 -11.68
CA ARG A 71 -9.21 3.96 -13.13
C ARG A 71 -10.52 4.56 -13.61
N ILE A 72 -10.46 5.79 -14.09
CA ILE A 72 -11.64 6.58 -14.45
C ILE A 72 -11.69 6.70 -15.98
N PRO A 73 -12.70 6.12 -16.65
CA PRO A 73 -12.85 6.30 -18.09
C PRO A 73 -13.14 7.78 -18.39
N THR A 74 -12.47 8.31 -19.41
CA THR A 74 -12.65 9.68 -19.89
C THR A 74 -12.90 9.69 -21.39
N SER A 75 -13.33 10.83 -21.92
CA SER A 75 -13.54 11.01 -23.37
C SER A 75 -12.29 10.70 -24.21
N ASN A 76 -11.10 10.92 -23.65
CA ASN A 76 -9.81 10.73 -24.30
C ASN A 76 -9.08 9.45 -23.86
N GLY A 77 -9.76 8.53 -23.17
CA GLY A 77 -9.19 7.27 -22.72
C GLY A 77 -9.45 7.01 -21.24
N CYS A 78 -8.44 7.20 -20.40
CA CYS A 78 -8.53 6.91 -18.98
C CYS A 78 -7.56 7.76 -18.15
N GLU A 79 -8.04 8.26 -17.01
CA GLU A 79 -7.20 8.88 -16.00
C GLU A 79 -7.00 7.93 -14.81
N THR A 80 -5.79 7.97 -14.22
CA THR A 80 -5.39 7.09 -13.12
C THR A 80 -4.80 7.81 -11.91
N PRO A 81 -5.59 8.64 -11.20
CA PRO A 81 -5.08 9.41 -10.07
C PRO A 81 -4.78 8.52 -8.85
N LEU A 82 -3.69 8.82 -8.15
CA LEU A 82 -3.44 8.32 -6.80
C LEU A 82 -4.37 9.06 -5.83
N VAL A 83 -5.27 8.33 -5.17
CA VAL A 83 -6.27 8.92 -4.27
C VAL A 83 -5.99 8.69 -2.81
N PHE A 84 -5.26 7.63 -2.48
CA PHE A 84 -4.93 7.32 -1.10
C PHE A 84 -3.67 6.45 -1.03
N ALA A 85 -2.81 6.68 -0.05
CA ALA A 85 -1.69 5.81 0.24
C ALA A 85 -1.51 5.70 1.75
N LYS A 86 -1.14 4.50 2.22
CA LYS A 86 -0.94 4.25 3.65
C LYS A 86 0.20 3.27 3.87
N THR A 87 1.12 3.67 4.74
CA THR A 87 2.24 2.84 5.20
C THR A 87 2.10 2.56 6.67
N ARG A 88 2.43 1.34 7.09
CA ARG A 88 2.49 0.92 8.50
C ARG A 88 3.84 0.27 8.77
N LEU A 89 4.51 0.74 9.83
CA LEU A 89 5.76 0.14 10.28
C LEU A 89 5.51 -1.22 10.92
N GLN A 90 6.48 -2.12 10.79
CA GLN A 90 6.47 -3.41 11.49
C GLN A 90 6.45 -3.14 13.01
N PRO A 91 5.50 -3.74 13.76
CA PRO A 91 5.47 -3.60 15.21
C PRO A 91 6.78 -4.07 15.86
N LEU A 92 7.30 -3.27 16.80
CA LEU A 92 8.53 -3.62 17.51
C LEU A 92 8.36 -4.82 18.45
N SER A 93 7.14 -5.02 18.97
CA SER A 93 6.81 -6.12 19.88
C SER A 93 6.77 -7.49 19.21
N ARG A 94 6.62 -7.55 17.87
CA ARG A 94 6.51 -8.81 17.14
C ARG A 94 7.13 -8.70 15.76
N LYS A 95 8.27 -9.37 15.58
CA LYS A 95 8.86 -9.57 14.25
C LYS A 95 8.01 -10.55 13.45
N LEU A 96 7.49 -10.09 12.33
CA LEU A 96 6.82 -10.91 11.34
C LEU A 96 7.83 -11.29 10.26
N THR A 97 7.66 -12.49 9.69
CA THR A 97 8.42 -12.90 8.50
C THR A 97 7.99 -12.06 7.30
N ILE A 98 8.85 -11.96 6.28
CA ILE A 98 8.53 -11.24 5.04
C ILE A 98 7.19 -11.73 4.45
N PRO A 99 6.91 -13.04 4.29
CA PRO A 99 5.61 -13.50 3.78
C PRO A 99 4.40 -13.04 4.61
N LYS A 100 4.55 -12.93 5.94
CA LYS A 100 3.47 -12.41 6.80
C LYS A 100 3.29 -10.90 6.64
N MET A 101 4.38 -10.18 6.40
CA MET A 101 4.34 -8.74 6.10
C MET A 101 3.64 -8.47 4.77
N GLU A 102 3.90 -9.28 3.74
CA GLU A 102 3.22 -9.22 2.45
C GLU A 102 1.70 -9.40 2.59
N ILE A 103 1.27 -10.42 3.35
CA ILE A 103 -0.14 -10.63 3.67
C ILE A 103 -0.74 -9.44 4.43
N MET A 104 0.03 -8.80 5.31
CA MET A 104 -0.41 -7.57 5.99
C MET A 104 -0.54 -6.38 5.01
N GLY A 105 0.30 -6.31 3.98
CA GLY A 105 0.16 -5.38 2.86
C GLY A 105 -1.15 -5.59 2.10
N ILE A 106 -1.44 -6.83 1.70
CA ILE A 106 -2.70 -7.20 1.02
C ILE A 106 -3.92 -6.89 1.90
N TRP A 107 -3.84 -7.22 3.18
CA TRP A 107 -4.87 -6.89 4.16
C TRP A 107 -5.09 -5.38 4.28
N LEU A 108 -4.01 -4.60 4.31
CA LEU A 108 -4.09 -3.15 4.34
C LEU A 108 -4.75 -2.62 3.06
N ALA A 109 -4.34 -3.11 1.89
CA ALA A 109 -4.92 -2.76 0.59
C ALA A 109 -6.43 -3.02 0.54
N ALA A 110 -6.89 -4.19 1.01
CA ALA A 110 -8.32 -4.53 1.07
C ALA A 110 -9.13 -3.61 1.99
N LYS A 111 -8.54 -3.21 3.12
CA LYS A 111 -9.18 -2.26 4.04
C LYS A 111 -9.27 -0.85 3.47
N ILE A 112 -8.16 -0.34 2.92
CA ILE A 112 -8.15 1.02 2.37
C ILE A 112 -8.98 1.12 1.09
N SER A 113 -9.07 0.06 0.30
CA SER A 113 -9.95 0.03 -0.89
C SER A 113 -11.42 0.19 -0.51
N SER A 114 -11.86 -0.52 0.53
CA SER A 114 -13.23 -0.43 1.03
C SER A 114 -13.52 0.90 1.73
N PHE A 115 -12.51 1.46 2.41
CA PHE A 115 -12.59 2.82 2.97
C PHE A 115 -12.75 3.86 1.85
N VAL A 116 -11.87 3.86 0.85
CA VAL A 116 -11.94 4.80 -0.29
C VAL A 116 -13.25 4.65 -1.05
N ALA A 117 -13.70 3.40 -1.29
CA ALA A 117 -14.98 3.16 -1.93
C ALA A 117 -16.13 3.83 -1.18
N LYS A 118 -16.17 3.72 0.14
CA LYS A 118 -17.20 4.36 0.96
C LYS A 118 -17.09 5.89 0.96
N GLU A 119 -15.91 6.43 1.23
CA GLU A 119 -15.74 7.90 1.36
C GLU A 119 -15.94 8.65 0.04
N LEU A 120 -15.77 7.97 -1.10
CA LEU A 120 -15.99 8.55 -2.43
C LEU A 120 -17.35 8.17 -3.06
N ASN A 121 -18.21 7.45 -2.34
CA ASN A 121 -19.48 6.90 -2.87
C ASN A 121 -19.28 6.03 -4.13
N LEU A 122 -18.25 5.18 -4.11
CA LEU A 122 -17.80 4.28 -5.15
C LEU A 122 -18.00 2.80 -4.78
N GLU A 123 -18.98 2.48 -3.94
CA GLU A 123 -19.23 1.11 -3.49
C GLU A 123 -19.66 0.17 -4.63
N ALA A 124 -20.21 0.72 -5.71
CA ALA A 124 -20.54 -0.01 -6.93
C ALA A 124 -19.32 -0.30 -7.83
N SER A 125 -18.18 0.35 -7.59
CA SER A 125 -16.96 0.17 -8.37
C SER A 125 -16.33 -1.20 -8.11
N LYS A 126 -15.72 -1.78 -9.15
CA LYS A 126 -14.89 -2.98 -9.00
C LYS A 126 -13.62 -2.65 -8.23
N LYS A 127 -13.18 -3.56 -7.35
CA LYS A 127 -12.00 -3.38 -6.50
C LYS A 127 -10.98 -4.47 -6.76
N PHE A 128 -9.77 -4.06 -7.12
CA PHE A 128 -8.64 -4.94 -7.39
C PHE A 128 -7.52 -4.70 -6.38
N VAL A 129 -6.94 -5.77 -5.87
CA VAL A 129 -5.72 -5.74 -5.05
C VAL A 129 -4.60 -6.46 -5.80
N TRP A 130 -3.46 -5.79 -5.90
CA TRP A 130 -2.29 -6.19 -6.67
C TRP A 130 -1.12 -6.44 -5.71
N THR A 131 -0.45 -7.58 -5.87
CA THR A 131 0.77 -7.95 -5.14
C THR A 131 1.78 -8.59 -6.10
N ASP A 132 3.08 -8.36 -5.87
CA ASP A 132 4.19 -9.03 -6.56
C ASP A 132 4.64 -10.32 -5.84
N SER A 133 4.24 -10.47 -4.57
CA SER A 133 4.57 -11.60 -3.71
C SER A 133 3.93 -12.91 -4.16
N GLN A 134 4.73 -13.79 -4.77
CA GLN A 134 4.28 -15.10 -5.24
C GLN A 134 3.75 -15.98 -4.10
N ILE A 135 4.38 -15.92 -2.93
CA ILE A 135 3.95 -16.70 -1.76
C ILE A 135 2.59 -16.23 -1.23
N SER A 136 2.36 -14.92 -1.24
CA SER A 136 1.11 -14.34 -0.76
C SER A 136 -0.04 -14.65 -1.73
N TYR A 137 0.23 -14.56 -3.03
CA TYR A 137 -0.72 -15.00 -4.06
C TYR A 137 -1.06 -16.49 -3.92
N HIS A 138 -0.06 -17.35 -3.71
CA HIS A 138 -0.28 -18.77 -3.47
C HIS A 138 -1.15 -19.02 -2.24
N TRP A 139 -0.90 -18.32 -1.12
CA TRP A 139 -1.72 -18.45 0.09
C TRP A 139 -3.15 -17.95 -0.08
N PHE A 140 -3.36 -16.96 -0.94
CA PHE A 140 -4.69 -16.49 -1.30
C PHE A 140 -5.49 -17.56 -2.05
N GLN A 141 -4.84 -18.29 -2.96
CA GLN A 141 -5.46 -19.40 -3.70
C GLN A 141 -5.63 -20.65 -2.84
N LYS A 142 -4.64 -20.97 -2.00
CA LYS A 142 -4.59 -22.15 -1.16
C LYS A 142 -4.25 -21.77 0.27
N TRP A 143 -5.25 -21.87 1.13
CA TRP A 143 -5.17 -21.40 2.50
C TRP A 143 -4.09 -22.13 3.31
N PRO A 144 -3.16 -21.39 3.95
CA PRO A 144 -2.11 -22.01 4.75
C PRO A 144 -2.64 -22.43 6.12
N LYS A 145 -1.97 -23.43 6.73
CA LYS A 145 -2.25 -23.85 8.11
C LYS A 145 -1.88 -22.79 9.16
N ASP A 146 -1.11 -21.79 8.79
CA ASP A 146 -0.74 -20.69 9.69
C ASP A 146 -1.99 -19.86 10.05
N VAL A 147 -2.35 -19.89 11.35
CA VAL A 147 -3.57 -19.26 11.87
C VAL A 147 -3.57 -17.74 11.67
N PHE A 148 -2.40 -17.09 11.78
CA PHE A 148 -2.31 -15.64 11.59
C PHE A 148 -2.62 -15.27 10.14
N VAL A 149 -2.00 -15.97 9.18
CA VAL A 149 -2.23 -15.72 7.76
C VAL A 149 -3.68 -16.03 7.38
N SER A 150 -4.19 -17.19 7.80
CA SER A 150 -5.58 -17.58 7.55
C SER A 150 -6.59 -16.56 8.08
N ASN A 151 -6.40 -16.02 9.28
CA ASN A 151 -7.32 -15.01 9.83
C ASN A 151 -7.27 -13.70 9.04
N ARG A 152 -6.09 -13.27 8.55
CA ARG A 152 -5.99 -12.08 7.70
C ARG A 152 -6.63 -12.28 6.34
N LEU A 153 -6.47 -13.47 5.74
CA LEU A 153 -7.13 -13.82 4.48
C LEU A 153 -8.66 -13.82 4.60
N LYS A 154 -9.24 -14.26 5.72
CA LYS A 154 -10.68 -14.14 5.99
C LYS A 154 -11.16 -12.69 5.86
N GLU A 155 -10.43 -11.76 6.47
CA GLU A 155 -10.77 -10.33 6.41
C GLU A 155 -10.65 -9.76 4.98
N VAL A 156 -9.64 -10.21 4.20
CA VAL A 156 -9.47 -9.79 2.80
C VAL A 156 -10.64 -10.29 1.95
N VAL A 157 -10.99 -11.57 2.06
CA VAL A 157 -12.11 -12.16 1.30
C VAL A 157 -13.44 -11.48 1.66
N ALA A 158 -13.66 -11.18 2.94
CA ALA A 158 -14.86 -10.44 3.39
C ALA A 158 -14.97 -9.03 2.78
N SER A 159 -13.85 -8.43 2.36
CA SER A 159 -13.82 -7.10 1.75
C SER A 159 -14.29 -7.10 0.28
N LYS A 160 -14.60 -8.27 -0.30
CA LYS A 160 -15.07 -8.45 -1.70
C LYS A 160 -14.14 -7.76 -2.71
N VAL A 161 -12.84 -7.96 -2.55
CA VAL A 161 -11.82 -7.49 -3.49
C VAL A 161 -11.35 -8.64 -4.36
N GLU A 162 -11.06 -8.38 -5.62
CA GLU A 162 -10.40 -9.33 -6.50
C GLU A 162 -8.87 -9.20 -6.31
N CYS A 163 -8.23 -10.27 -5.85
CA CYS A 163 -6.78 -10.29 -5.64
C CYS A 163 -6.09 -10.90 -6.86
N SER A 164 -5.23 -10.12 -7.51
CA SER A 164 -4.48 -10.51 -8.70
C SER A 164 -3.00 -10.29 -8.50
N ARG A 165 -2.17 -11.12 -9.15
CA ARG A 165 -0.73 -10.89 -9.22
C ARG A 165 -0.43 -9.91 -10.36
N PHE A 166 0.38 -8.90 -10.10
CA PHE A 166 0.98 -8.12 -11.19
C PHE A 166 2.35 -8.72 -11.50
N LEU A 167 2.55 -9.17 -12.74
CA LEU A 167 3.88 -9.44 -13.27
C LEU A 167 4.36 -8.14 -13.88
N VAL A 168 5.09 -7.33 -13.10
CA VAL A 168 5.99 -6.36 -13.71
C VAL A 168 7.25 -7.14 -14.04
N GLU A 169 7.42 -7.52 -15.31
CA GLU A 169 8.73 -7.88 -15.81
C GLU A 169 9.60 -6.63 -15.68
N TRP A 170 10.35 -6.54 -14.58
CA TRP A 170 11.41 -5.55 -14.48
C TRP A 170 12.44 -5.89 -15.56
N PRO A 171 12.75 -4.98 -16.50
CA PRO A 171 13.94 -5.16 -17.32
C PRO A 171 15.11 -5.26 -16.35
N LYS A 172 15.89 -6.33 -16.48
CA LYS A 172 17.09 -6.60 -15.68
C LYS A 172 18.07 -5.42 -15.80
N VAL A 173 17.90 -4.42 -14.94
CA VAL A 173 18.80 -3.29 -14.77
C VAL A 173 18.86 -3.12 -13.27
N PHE A 174 20.08 -3.03 -12.73
CA PHE A 174 20.43 -3.25 -11.31
C PHE A 174 20.67 -4.73 -10.95
N ALA A 175 21.71 -5.29 -11.56
CA ALA A 175 22.65 -6.18 -10.88
C ALA A 175 23.93 -5.39 -10.61
#